data_AF-A0A945VAM3-F1
#
_entry.id   AF-A0A945VAM3-F1
#
_cell.length_a   1.000
_cell.length_b   1.000
_cell.length_c   1.000
_cell.angle_alpha   90.00
_cell.angle_beta   90.00
_cell.angle_gamma   90.00
#
_symmetry.space_group_name_H-M   'P 1'
#
loop_
_entity.id
_entity.type
_entity.pdbx_description
1 polymer ?
#
loop_
_entity_poly.entity_id
_entity_poly.type
_entity_poly.pdbx_seq_one_letter_code
_entity_poly.pdbx_strand_id
1 'polypeptide(L)'
;MKIERRFTKANQDAYAGIAFHKTTSEIRNPNGSIVFSLDDVEVPESWSQVASDVIAQKYFRKAGVSNDLIRVEENDVPEFLWRSAPRDGQQVKPNGEYLGETSSKQVFNRLAGAWAYWGWKGGMFDTEADAQSYYDEMRYMLAAQMTAPNSPQWFNTGLHWAYGIDGPSQGHHYVDFKTGVMVQSNSSYEHPQPHACFIQSVKDDLVNEGGIMDLWVREARLFKYGSGTGTNFSSLRGSDESLGGGGKSSGLMSFLKIGDRAAGAIKSGGTTRRAAKMVICDMDHPDVEEFISWKVKEEQKVASLVAGSKLHELKLNEIFSAIRSWDGAEEDAFDPKVNANLKAAVKSAKKVMIPETYVNRVLQYARQGYSSIEFPSYDVDWDSEAYNTVAGQNSNNSVRVTDAFLKAVQNDEDWELIRRTDGKVSKTVKAKELWEDVGHAAWACADPGVQYHDTINAWHTCPEDGQIRGSNPCSEYMFLDDTACNLASMNLLKFFKDGEFDADAYMHATRLWTITLETSVLMAQFPSEAIARGSYDFRTLGLGYANIGGLLMNMGLSYDSDEGRSMCAALTALMTGISYKTSAEMAKEL
;
A
#
# COMPACT_ATOMS: atom_id res chain seq x y z
N MET A 1 -8.41 -8.81 -30.77
CA MET A 1 -8.43 -7.38 -31.12
C MET A 1 -7.31 -7.01 -32.07
N LYS A 2 -7.58 -6.06 -32.98
CA LYS A 2 -6.56 -5.38 -33.79
C LYS A 2 -5.81 -4.32 -33.00
N ILE A 3 -4.49 -4.24 -33.21
CA ILE A 3 -3.60 -3.29 -32.54
C ILE A 3 -2.88 -2.44 -33.57
N GLU A 4 -3.22 -1.14 -33.61
CA GLU A 4 -2.51 -0.17 -34.44
C GLU A 4 -1.19 0.22 -33.79
N ARG A 5 -0.16 0.48 -34.60
CA ARG A 5 1.12 1.02 -34.12
C ARG A 5 1.10 2.53 -34.21
N ARG A 6 1.41 3.21 -33.10
CA ARG A 6 1.50 4.67 -33.04
C ARG A 6 2.88 5.14 -32.62
N PHE A 7 3.47 4.49 -31.61
CA PHE A 7 4.76 4.89 -31.07
C PHE A 7 5.93 4.11 -31.68
N THR A 8 5.65 2.92 -32.21
CA THR A 8 6.64 2.01 -32.78
C THR A 8 6.42 1.82 -34.29
N LYS A 9 7.41 1.20 -34.95
CA LYS A 9 7.33 0.85 -36.37
C LYS A 9 7.52 -0.65 -36.54
N ALA A 10 6.78 -1.23 -37.49
CA ALA A 10 6.96 -2.63 -37.83
C ALA A 10 8.41 -2.91 -38.27
N ASN A 11 8.92 -4.09 -37.90
CA ASN A 11 10.29 -4.54 -38.19
C ASN A 11 11.42 -3.66 -37.62
N GLN A 12 11.13 -2.87 -36.58
CA GLN A 12 12.13 -2.14 -35.80
C GLN A 12 12.05 -2.55 -34.33
N ASP A 13 13.17 -2.47 -33.61
CA ASP A 13 13.16 -2.68 -32.17
C ASP A 13 12.25 -1.63 -31.48
N ALA A 14 11.53 -2.03 -30.43
CA ALA A 14 10.60 -1.15 -29.71
C ALA A 14 11.29 0.08 -29.10
N TYR A 15 12.60 0.00 -28.84
CA TYR A 15 13.40 1.10 -28.32
C TYR A 15 14.10 1.90 -29.42
N ALA A 16 13.81 1.65 -30.71
CA ALA A 16 14.37 2.42 -31.81
C ALA A 16 14.04 3.91 -31.63
N GLY A 17 15.07 4.74 -31.46
CA GLY A 17 14.93 6.18 -31.18
C GLY A 17 14.96 6.57 -29.70
N ILE A 18 15.10 5.61 -28.77
CA ILE A 18 15.34 5.87 -27.35
C ILE A 18 16.81 5.55 -27.03
N ALA A 19 17.59 6.57 -26.67
CA ALA A 19 18.96 6.38 -26.20
C ALA A 19 18.96 5.84 -24.75
N PHE A 20 19.90 4.94 -24.45
CA PHE A 20 20.12 4.39 -23.12
C PHE A 20 21.55 4.68 -22.68
N HIS A 21 21.73 4.88 -21.38
CA HIS A 21 23.03 5.05 -20.76
C HIS A 21 23.13 4.18 -19.50
N LYS A 22 24.34 4.03 -18.99
CA LYS A 22 24.61 3.36 -17.73
C LYS A 22 24.85 4.38 -16.62
N THR A 23 24.30 4.12 -15.45
CA THR A 23 24.51 4.90 -14.22
C THR A 23 24.75 3.97 -13.02
N THR A 24 25.06 4.53 -11.87
CA THR A 24 25.17 3.81 -10.60
C THR A 24 24.06 4.29 -9.67
N SER A 25 23.45 3.37 -8.92
CA SER A 25 22.49 3.69 -7.85
C SER A 25 23.08 3.32 -6.50
N GLU A 26 23.22 4.29 -5.60
CA GLU A 26 23.72 4.10 -4.23
C GLU A 26 22.75 4.62 -3.16
N ILE A 27 22.64 3.89 -2.06
CA ILE A 27 22.03 4.38 -0.81
C ILE A 27 23.12 4.46 0.24
N ARG A 28 23.23 5.60 0.92
CA ARG A 28 24.16 5.81 2.02
C ARG A 28 23.39 6.15 3.30
N ASN A 29 23.85 5.61 4.42
CA ASN A 29 23.43 6.03 5.74
C ASN A 29 23.89 7.48 6.01
N PRO A 30 23.30 8.19 6.98
CA PRO A 30 23.76 9.52 7.40
C PRO A 30 25.24 9.56 7.81
N ASN A 31 25.78 8.44 8.28
CA ASN A 31 27.20 8.27 8.62
C ASN A 31 28.11 7.98 7.39
N GLY A 32 27.58 8.01 6.17
CA GLY A 32 28.31 7.81 4.91
C GLY A 32 28.50 6.35 4.47
N SER A 33 28.15 5.37 5.31
CA SER A 33 28.25 3.94 4.95
C SER A 33 27.23 3.54 3.88
N ILE A 34 27.62 2.68 2.94
CA ILE A 34 26.76 2.22 1.85
C ILE A 34 25.79 1.15 2.39
N VAL A 35 24.50 1.39 2.18
CA VAL A 35 23.40 0.45 2.49
C VAL A 35 23.09 -0.42 1.28
N PHE A 36 23.20 0.14 0.08
CA PHE A 36 22.95 -0.52 -1.19
C PHE A 36 23.79 0.15 -2.26
N SER A 37 24.40 -0.62 -3.16
CA SER A 37 24.99 -0.12 -4.39
C SER A 37 24.69 -1.09 -5.53
N LEU A 38 24.38 -0.55 -6.69
CA LEU A 38 24.29 -1.28 -7.94
C LEU A 38 24.92 -0.44 -9.04
N ASP A 39 26.02 -0.94 -9.58
CA ASP A 39 26.73 -0.35 -10.71
C ASP A 39 26.13 -0.80 -12.05
N ASP A 40 26.48 -0.08 -13.11
CA ASP A 40 26.11 -0.42 -14.50
C ASP A 40 24.59 -0.53 -14.76
N VAL A 41 23.77 0.24 -14.03
CA VAL A 41 22.33 0.31 -14.21
C VAL A 41 21.98 0.94 -15.56
N GLU A 42 21.40 0.17 -16.47
CA GLU A 42 21.02 0.65 -17.81
C GLU A 42 19.60 1.23 -17.84
N VAL A 43 19.47 2.52 -18.16
CA VAL A 43 18.20 3.26 -18.19
C VAL A 43 18.13 4.22 -19.39
N PRO A 44 16.93 4.63 -19.85
CA PRO A 44 16.81 5.64 -20.89
C PRO A 44 17.52 6.95 -20.48
N GLU A 45 18.21 7.59 -21.42
CA GLU A 45 18.97 8.82 -21.19
C GLU A 45 18.11 10.00 -20.71
N SER A 46 16.82 9.98 -21.05
CA SER A 46 15.85 11.00 -20.60
C SER A 46 15.40 10.86 -19.14
N TRP A 47 15.76 9.76 -18.45
CA TRP A 47 15.35 9.54 -17.06
C TRP A 47 16.20 10.36 -16.10
N SER A 48 15.55 10.96 -15.10
CA SER A 48 16.26 11.57 -13.97
C SER A 48 17.01 10.51 -13.14
N GLN A 49 18.11 10.89 -12.48
CA GLN A 49 18.82 9.99 -11.55
C GLN A 49 17.89 9.40 -10.48
N VAL A 50 16.94 10.18 -9.95
CA VAL A 50 15.95 9.69 -8.97
C VAL A 50 15.10 8.55 -9.54
N ALA A 51 14.68 8.61 -10.80
CA ALA A 51 13.94 7.52 -11.44
C ALA A 51 14.82 6.27 -11.63
N SER A 52 16.10 6.49 -11.99
CA SER A 52 17.10 5.42 -12.10
C SER A 52 17.35 4.73 -10.75
N ASP A 53 17.47 5.51 -9.69
CA ASP A 53 17.63 5.02 -8.32
C ASP A 53 16.39 4.24 -7.88
N VAL A 54 15.18 4.76 -8.12
CA VAL A 54 13.94 4.09 -7.74
C VAL A 54 13.77 2.75 -8.46
N ILE A 55 13.99 2.69 -9.78
CA ILE A 55 13.87 1.41 -10.51
C ILE A 55 14.93 0.42 -10.05
N ALA A 56 16.18 0.86 -9.89
CA ALA A 56 17.26 0.02 -9.44
C ALA A 56 17.00 -0.51 -8.03
N GLN A 57 16.55 0.33 -7.09
CA GLN A 57 16.42 -0.03 -5.68
C GLN A 57 15.15 -0.83 -5.40
N LYS A 58 14.03 -0.48 -6.03
CA LYS A 58 12.71 -0.99 -5.68
C LYS A 58 12.15 -2.01 -6.66
N TYR A 59 12.47 -1.91 -7.96
CA TYR A 59 11.77 -2.66 -8.99
C TYR A 59 12.63 -3.71 -9.69
N PHE A 60 13.95 -3.55 -9.71
CA PHE A 60 14.85 -4.61 -10.14
C PHE A 60 14.78 -5.80 -9.20
N ARG A 61 14.51 -6.97 -9.76
CA ARG A 61 14.63 -8.25 -9.08
C ARG A 61 16.08 -8.42 -8.63
N LYS A 62 16.27 -8.66 -7.33
CA LYS A 62 17.61 -8.72 -6.72
C LYS A 62 18.30 -10.08 -6.83
N ALA A 63 17.54 -11.14 -7.04
CA ALA A 63 18.01 -12.52 -6.99
C ALA A 63 17.14 -13.44 -7.86
N GLY A 64 17.75 -14.52 -8.35
CA GLY A 64 17.06 -15.60 -9.07
C GLY A 64 17.00 -15.45 -10.60
N VAL A 65 17.69 -14.48 -11.20
CA VAL A 65 17.66 -14.21 -12.65
C VAL A 65 18.81 -14.95 -13.36
N SER A 66 18.57 -16.09 -13.99
CA SER A 66 19.67 -16.83 -14.66
C SER A 66 20.24 -16.10 -15.89
N ASN A 67 21.55 -16.29 -16.14
CA ASN A 67 22.23 -15.81 -17.36
C ASN A 67 22.18 -16.81 -18.52
N ASP A 68 21.77 -18.07 -18.29
CA ASP A 68 21.60 -19.10 -19.32
C ASP A 68 20.14 -19.56 -19.38
N LEU A 69 19.34 -18.74 -20.05
CA LEU A 69 17.92 -18.98 -20.27
C LEU A 69 17.71 -19.66 -21.62
N ILE A 70 16.86 -20.68 -21.63
CA ILE A 70 16.32 -21.30 -22.84
C ILE A 70 14.87 -20.89 -23.04
N ARG A 71 14.46 -20.78 -24.29
CA ARG A 71 13.05 -20.62 -24.66
C ARG A 71 12.37 -21.98 -24.57
N VAL A 72 11.21 -22.02 -23.93
CA VAL A 72 10.41 -23.25 -23.80
C VAL A 72 9.33 -23.21 -24.86
N GLU A 73 9.42 -24.14 -25.80
CA GLU A 73 8.46 -24.28 -26.90
C GLU A 73 7.04 -24.57 -26.37
N GLU A 74 6.09 -23.76 -26.81
CA GLU A 74 4.66 -23.91 -26.55
C GLU A 74 3.93 -23.85 -27.90
N ASN A 75 3.40 -24.97 -28.37
CA ASN A 75 2.87 -25.12 -29.73
C ASN A 75 1.71 -24.17 -30.08
N ASP A 76 0.95 -23.73 -29.09
CA ASP A 76 -0.19 -22.81 -29.22
C ASP A 76 0.19 -21.34 -28.97
N VAL A 77 1.48 -21.04 -28.79
CA VAL A 77 2.02 -19.72 -28.50
C VAL A 77 3.07 -19.34 -29.56
N PRO A 78 3.01 -18.12 -30.14
CA PRO A 78 4.04 -17.61 -31.03
C PRO A 78 5.44 -17.68 -30.42
N GLU A 79 6.45 -17.96 -31.25
CA GLU A 79 7.84 -18.16 -30.81
C GLU A 79 8.39 -16.99 -29.97
N PHE A 80 8.06 -15.75 -30.37
CA PHE A 80 8.49 -14.56 -29.65
C PHE A 80 7.85 -14.43 -28.25
N LEU A 81 6.74 -15.11 -27.99
CA LEU A 81 6.02 -15.13 -26.70
C LEU A 81 6.30 -16.37 -25.85
N TRP A 82 7.08 -17.33 -26.32
CA TRP A 82 7.50 -18.47 -25.50
C TRP A 82 8.05 -18.00 -24.14
N ARG A 83 7.82 -18.76 -23.09
CA ARG A 83 8.45 -18.43 -21.81
C ARG A 83 9.93 -18.83 -21.85
N SER A 84 10.68 -18.30 -20.90
CA SER A 84 12.07 -18.65 -20.68
C SER A 84 12.22 -19.44 -19.37
N ALA A 85 13.20 -20.33 -19.32
CA ALA A 85 13.57 -21.06 -18.10
C ALA A 85 15.09 -21.28 -18.06
N PRO A 86 15.70 -21.45 -16.87
CA PRO A 86 17.12 -21.77 -16.78
C PRO A 86 17.42 -23.14 -17.42
N ARG A 87 18.45 -23.22 -18.25
CA ARG A 87 18.80 -24.45 -18.99
C ARG A 87 19.04 -25.66 -18.08
N ASP A 88 19.73 -25.43 -16.97
CA ASP A 88 20.12 -26.44 -15.98
C ASP A 88 19.18 -26.47 -14.76
N GLY A 89 18.09 -25.69 -14.80
CA GLY A 89 17.18 -25.50 -13.68
C GLY A 89 17.74 -24.66 -12.52
N GLN A 90 18.95 -24.11 -12.64
CA GLN A 90 19.61 -23.34 -11.58
C GLN A 90 19.49 -21.82 -11.80
N GLN A 91 19.36 -21.08 -10.70
CA GLN A 91 19.19 -19.63 -10.69
C GLN A 91 20.35 -18.91 -9.96
N VAL A 92 21.56 -19.46 -10.09
CA VAL A 92 22.77 -18.97 -9.41
C VAL A 92 23.94 -18.88 -10.38
N LYS A 93 24.87 -17.98 -10.09
CA LYS A 93 26.19 -17.90 -10.74
C LYS A 93 26.99 -19.17 -10.45
N PRO A 94 28.07 -19.44 -11.23
CA PRO A 94 28.99 -20.54 -10.96
C PRO A 94 29.64 -20.53 -9.55
N ASN A 95 29.69 -19.37 -8.90
CA ASN A 95 30.19 -19.20 -7.52
C ASN A 95 29.10 -19.32 -6.43
N GLY A 96 27.86 -19.63 -6.80
CA GLY A 96 26.72 -19.75 -5.89
C GLY A 96 25.98 -18.45 -5.56
N GLU A 97 26.39 -17.30 -6.13
CA GLU A 97 25.68 -16.04 -5.93
C GLU A 97 24.41 -15.95 -6.78
N TYR A 98 23.36 -15.34 -6.26
CA TYR A 98 22.16 -15.07 -7.06
C TYR A 98 22.37 -13.86 -7.99
N LEU A 99 21.80 -13.94 -9.18
CA LEU A 99 21.80 -12.86 -10.18
C LEU A 99 20.50 -12.05 -10.11
N GLY A 100 20.59 -10.76 -10.43
CA GLY A 100 19.45 -9.84 -10.46
C GLY A 100 19.37 -9.04 -11.77
N GLU A 101 18.30 -8.26 -11.91
CA GLU A 101 18.13 -7.31 -13.01
C GLU A 101 19.10 -6.14 -12.86
N THR A 102 19.68 -5.69 -13.97
CA THR A 102 20.60 -4.54 -14.06
C THR A 102 20.19 -3.55 -15.16
N SER A 103 19.23 -3.90 -16.01
CA SER A 103 18.71 -3.03 -17.06
C SER A 103 17.21 -2.84 -16.93
N SER A 104 16.76 -1.60 -17.10
CA SER A 104 15.34 -1.27 -17.23
C SER A 104 14.65 -2.01 -18.38
N LYS A 105 15.38 -2.35 -19.45
CA LYS A 105 14.84 -3.16 -20.56
C LYS A 105 14.40 -4.55 -20.09
N GLN A 106 15.11 -5.16 -19.13
CA GLN A 106 14.73 -6.46 -18.56
C GLN A 106 13.35 -6.37 -17.89
N VAL A 107 13.14 -5.31 -17.10
CA VAL A 107 11.85 -5.02 -16.45
C VAL A 107 10.75 -4.78 -17.48
N PHE A 108 10.99 -3.91 -18.46
CA PHE A 108 9.98 -3.60 -19.48
C PHE A 108 9.61 -4.84 -20.29
N ASN A 109 10.59 -5.66 -20.66
CA ASN A 109 10.39 -6.89 -21.41
C ASN A 109 9.58 -7.93 -20.60
N ARG A 110 9.90 -8.16 -19.32
CA ARG A 110 9.14 -9.14 -18.53
C ARG A 110 7.71 -8.70 -18.28
N LEU A 111 7.47 -7.39 -18.10
CA LEU A 111 6.11 -6.86 -17.90
C LEU A 111 5.30 -6.98 -19.18
N ALA A 112 5.75 -6.32 -20.26
CA ALA A 112 5.05 -6.30 -21.52
C ALA A 112 4.92 -7.70 -22.14
N GLY A 113 5.94 -8.55 -21.98
CA GLY A 113 5.96 -9.90 -22.51
C GLY A 113 5.01 -10.83 -21.77
N ALA A 114 4.93 -10.74 -20.45
CA ALA A 114 3.94 -11.49 -19.68
C ALA A 114 2.50 -11.06 -20.00
N TRP A 115 2.25 -9.75 -20.15
CA TRP A 115 0.94 -9.29 -20.59
C TRP A 115 0.62 -9.78 -22.01
N ALA A 116 1.56 -9.70 -22.95
CA ALA A 116 1.33 -10.20 -24.31
C ALA A 116 1.10 -11.72 -24.34
N TYR A 117 1.84 -12.49 -23.53
CA TYR A 117 1.69 -13.95 -23.40
C TYR A 117 0.31 -14.34 -22.85
N TRP A 118 -0.12 -13.73 -21.74
CA TRP A 118 -1.43 -14.01 -21.16
C TRP A 118 -2.58 -13.46 -22.00
N GLY A 119 -2.39 -12.30 -22.65
CA GLY A 119 -3.35 -11.75 -23.60
C GLY A 119 -3.53 -12.65 -24.82
N TRP A 120 -2.45 -13.24 -25.33
CA TRP A 120 -2.51 -14.25 -26.40
C TRP A 120 -3.28 -15.49 -25.95
N LYS A 121 -2.91 -16.06 -24.79
CA LYS A 121 -3.61 -17.24 -24.23
C LYS A 121 -5.08 -16.98 -23.95
N GLY A 122 -5.43 -15.76 -23.56
CA GLY A 122 -6.79 -15.29 -23.35
C GLY A 122 -7.53 -14.88 -24.63
N GLY A 123 -6.95 -15.04 -25.82
CA GLY A 123 -7.61 -14.73 -27.09
C GLY A 123 -7.80 -13.24 -27.38
N MET A 124 -7.02 -12.35 -26.76
CA MET A 124 -7.21 -10.89 -26.86
C MET A 124 -6.69 -10.27 -28.16
N PHE A 125 -5.95 -11.00 -28.99
CA PHE A 125 -5.32 -10.50 -30.22
C PHE A 125 -5.86 -11.24 -31.45
N ASP A 126 -6.16 -10.52 -32.53
CA ASP A 126 -6.70 -11.13 -33.77
C ASP A 126 -5.61 -11.94 -34.49
N THR A 127 -4.37 -11.45 -34.46
CA THR A 127 -3.23 -12.04 -35.16
C THR A 127 -1.95 -11.96 -34.32
N GLU A 128 -0.95 -12.75 -34.71
CA GLU A 128 0.40 -12.67 -34.14
C GLU A 128 1.01 -11.26 -34.30
N ALA A 129 0.73 -10.59 -35.41
CA ALA A 129 1.19 -9.23 -35.66
C ALA A 129 0.56 -8.21 -34.70
N ASP A 130 -0.68 -8.43 -34.27
CA ASP A 130 -1.34 -7.59 -33.26
C ASP A 130 -0.70 -7.78 -31.88
N ALA A 131 -0.42 -9.03 -31.48
CA ALA A 131 0.26 -9.34 -30.24
C ALA A 131 1.69 -8.74 -30.21
N GLN A 132 2.42 -8.84 -31.32
CA GLN A 132 3.75 -8.22 -31.45
C GLN A 132 3.66 -6.68 -31.40
N SER A 133 2.65 -6.08 -32.04
CA SER A 133 2.43 -4.63 -32.01
C SER A 133 2.11 -4.15 -30.60
N TYR A 134 1.25 -4.86 -29.87
CA TYR A 134 0.99 -4.58 -28.45
C TYR A 134 2.27 -4.67 -27.62
N TYR A 135 3.04 -5.76 -27.77
CA TYR A 135 4.28 -5.95 -27.02
C TYR A 135 5.27 -4.80 -27.24
N ASP A 136 5.42 -4.34 -28.48
CA ASP A 136 6.32 -3.25 -28.81
C ASP A 136 5.84 -1.90 -28.26
N GLU A 137 4.56 -1.56 -28.46
CA GLU A 137 3.97 -0.30 -27.98
C GLU A 137 4.05 -0.20 -26.45
N MET A 138 3.78 -1.30 -25.72
CA MET A 138 3.86 -1.33 -24.26
C MET A 138 5.31 -1.12 -23.77
N ARG A 139 6.30 -1.75 -24.41
CA ARG A 139 7.72 -1.54 -24.09
C ARG A 139 8.15 -0.10 -24.32
N TYR A 140 7.73 0.50 -25.42
CA TYR A 140 7.99 1.91 -25.70
C TYR A 140 7.38 2.80 -24.62
N MET A 141 6.09 2.64 -24.30
CA MET A 141 5.39 3.49 -23.33
C MET A 141 6.01 3.42 -21.93
N LEU A 142 6.48 2.24 -21.50
CA LEU A 142 7.21 2.07 -20.25
C LEU A 142 8.57 2.81 -20.29
N ALA A 143 9.35 2.64 -21.35
CA ALA A 143 10.64 3.30 -21.49
C ALA A 143 10.52 4.84 -21.57
N ALA A 144 9.50 5.34 -22.27
CA ALA A 144 9.24 6.77 -22.42
C ALA A 144 8.55 7.41 -21.17
N GLN A 145 8.23 6.59 -20.15
CA GLN A 145 7.47 6.99 -18.95
C GLN A 145 6.12 7.62 -19.26
N MET A 146 5.46 7.17 -20.33
CA MET A 146 4.10 7.61 -20.69
C MET A 146 3.08 7.08 -19.70
N THR A 147 3.34 5.91 -19.12
CA THR A 147 2.41 5.16 -18.29
C THR A 147 3.16 4.27 -17.32
N ALA A 148 2.60 4.06 -16.13
CA ALA A 148 3.13 3.12 -15.16
C ALA A 148 1.99 2.28 -14.54
N PRO A 149 2.15 0.95 -14.42
CA PRO A 149 1.25 0.14 -13.63
C PRO A 149 1.51 0.32 -12.12
N ASN A 150 0.60 -0.18 -11.29
CA ASN A 150 0.78 -0.22 -9.85
C ASN A 150 2.01 -1.03 -9.42
N SER A 151 2.59 -0.72 -8.25
CA SER A 151 3.84 -1.35 -7.77
C SER A 151 3.86 -2.89 -7.78
N PRO A 152 2.79 -3.63 -7.37
CA PRO A 152 2.79 -5.10 -7.46
C PRO A 152 3.01 -5.68 -8.86
N GLN A 153 2.63 -4.98 -9.93
CA GLN A 153 2.96 -5.39 -11.30
C GLN A 153 4.46 -5.37 -11.50
N TRP A 154 5.12 -4.26 -11.13
CA TRP A 154 6.58 -4.16 -11.19
C TRP A 154 7.26 -5.24 -10.37
N PHE A 155 6.73 -5.64 -9.21
CA PHE A 155 7.37 -6.65 -8.36
C PHE A 155 7.21 -8.07 -8.87
N ASN A 156 6.02 -8.44 -9.34
CA ASN A 156 5.61 -9.84 -9.46
C ASN A 156 5.40 -10.29 -10.91
N THR A 157 5.05 -9.36 -11.81
CA THR A 157 4.63 -9.71 -13.17
C THR A 157 5.81 -10.15 -14.02
N GLY A 158 5.65 -11.30 -14.69
CA GLY A 158 6.58 -11.83 -15.67
C GLY A 158 7.84 -12.47 -15.10
N LEU A 159 7.99 -12.62 -13.78
CA LEU A 159 9.14 -13.33 -13.19
C LEU A 159 9.21 -14.79 -13.65
N HIS A 160 8.08 -15.50 -13.66
CA HIS A 160 8.00 -16.85 -14.18
C HIS A 160 8.16 -16.89 -15.71
N TRP A 161 7.48 -16.01 -16.44
CA TRP A 161 7.54 -15.97 -17.91
C TRP A 161 8.92 -15.63 -18.45
N ALA A 162 9.60 -14.62 -17.89
CA ALA A 162 10.88 -14.13 -18.42
C ALA A 162 12.09 -14.93 -17.91
N TYR A 163 12.00 -15.55 -16.72
CA TYR A 163 13.16 -16.13 -16.04
C TYR A 163 12.94 -17.55 -15.52
N GLY A 164 11.72 -18.09 -15.58
CA GLY A 164 11.38 -19.37 -14.94
C GLY A 164 11.47 -19.31 -13.41
N ILE A 165 11.37 -18.12 -12.80
CA ILE A 165 11.34 -17.97 -11.35
C ILE A 165 10.05 -18.55 -10.80
N ASP A 166 10.17 -19.43 -9.81
CA ASP A 166 9.04 -20.09 -9.18
C ASP A 166 9.27 -20.31 -7.67
N GLY A 167 8.23 -20.73 -6.95
CA GLY A 167 8.24 -21.07 -5.54
C GLY A 167 6.97 -21.85 -5.14
N PRO A 168 6.96 -22.52 -3.98
CA PRO A 168 5.84 -23.36 -3.58
C PRO A 168 4.56 -22.55 -3.37
N SER A 169 3.40 -23.18 -3.58
CA SER A 169 2.09 -22.59 -3.27
C SER A 169 2.02 -21.99 -1.86
N GLN A 170 1.31 -20.87 -1.74
CA GLN A 170 1.10 -20.14 -0.48
C GLN A 170 -0.38 -20.13 -0.04
N GLY A 171 -1.21 -20.98 -0.66
CA GLY A 171 -2.65 -21.03 -0.42
C GLY A 171 -3.45 -20.01 -1.23
N HIS A 172 -2.91 -19.56 -2.36
CA HIS A 172 -3.61 -18.73 -3.34
C HIS A 172 -4.45 -19.58 -4.30
N HIS A 173 -5.44 -18.94 -4.92
CA HIS A 173 -6.39 -19.54 -5.85
C HIS A 173 -6.55 -18.65 -7.08
N TYR A 174 -6.98 -19.23 -8.19
CA TYR A 174 -7.38 -18.51 -9.39
C TYR A 174 -8.55 -19.24 -10.06
N VAL A 175 -9.27 -18.53 -10.92
CA VAL A 175 -10.26 -19.17 -11.81
C VAL A 175 -9.57 -19.46 -13.13
N ASP A 176 -9.55 -20.73 -13.54
CA ASP A 176 -9.04 -21.10 -14.85
C ASP A 176 -9.94 -20.49 -15.93
N PHE A 177 -9.38 -19.59 -16.74
CA PHE A 177 -10.15 -18.81 -17.70
C PHE A 177 -10.77 -19.63 -18.84
N LYS A 178 -10.29 -20.85 -19.09
CA LYS A 178 -10.81 -21.73 -20.14
C LYS A 178 -12.02 -22.52 -19.65
N THR A 179 -11.98 -22.97 -18.39
CA THR A 179 -12.98 -23.87 -17.80
C THR A 179 -13.95 -23.15 -16.86
N GLY A 180 -13.60 -21.96 -16.37
CA GLY A 180 -14.34 -21.22 -15.35
C GLY A 180 -14.25 -21.84 -13.94
N VAL A 181 -13.43 -22.89 -13.75
CA VAL A 181 -13.33 -23.64 -12.50
C VAL A 181 -12.31 -23.01 -11.55
N MET A 182 -12.62 -23.03 -10.26
CA MET A 182 -11.70 -22.58 -9.20
C MET A 182 -10.54 -23.57 -9.07
N VAL A 183 -9.31 -23.08 -9.05
CA VAL A 183 -8.08 -23.88 -8.94
C VAL A 183 -7.20 -23.32 -7.83
N GLN A 184 -6.71 -24.20 -6.97
CA GLN A 184 -5.66 -23.84 -6.03
C GLN A 184 -4.31 -23.77 -6.76
N SER A 185 -3.59 -22.67 -6.57
CA SER A 185 -2.29 -22.48 -7.21
C SER A 185 -1.27 -23.49 -6.72
N ASN A 186 -0.50 -24.06 -7.64
CA ASN A 186 0.65 -24.92 -7.31
C ASN A 186 1.96 -24.12 -7.22
N SER A 187 1.96 -22.91 -7.80
CA SER A 187 3.12 -22.03 -7.98
C SER A 187 2.87 -20.66 -7.34
N SER A 188 3.95 -20.04 -6.83
CA SER A 188 3.94 -18.66 -6.32
C SER A 188 4.02 -17.58 -7.42
N TYR A 189 4.44 -17.92 -8.64
CA TYR A 189 4.82 -16.92 -9.65
C TYR A 189 4.29 -17.18 -11.06
N GLU A 190 3.83 -18.39 -11.38
CA GLU A 190 3.22 -18.71 -12.67
C GLU A 190 2.02 -17.81 -12.95
N HIS A 191 1.10 -17.77 -11.97
CA HIS A 191 0.10 -16.73 -11.84
C HIS A 191 0.64 -15.66 -10.86
N PRO A 192 0.96 -14.43 -11.29
CA PRO A 192 1.43 -13.41 -10.36
C PRO A 192 0.31 -12.90 -9.43
N GLN A 193 0.68 -12.14 -8.38
CA GLN A 193 -0.25 -11.25 -7.67
C GLN A 193 -0.01 -9.80 -8.14
N PRO A 194 -0.62 -9.36 -9.25
CA PRO A 194 -0.36 -8.06 -9.84
C PRO A 194 -1.24 -6.93 -9.28
N HIS A 195 -2.29 -7.26 -8.52
CA HIS A 195 -3.28 -6.30 -8.04
C HIS A 195 -2.74 -5.51 -6.84
N ALA A 196 -3.03 -4.22 -6.75
CA ALA A 196 -2.61 -3.39 -5.62
C ALA A 196 -3.67 -3.23 -4.55
N CYS A 197 -4.95 -3.36 -4.92
CA CYS A 197 -6.06 -2.95 -4.09
C CYS A 197 -7.02 -4.13 -3.90
N PHE A 198 -7.36 -4.39 -2.65
CA PHE A 198 -8.28 -5.46 -2.27
C PHE A 198 -9.30 -4.91 -1.29
N ILE A 199 -10.54 -5.37 -1.43
CA ILE A 199 -11.60 -5.19 -0.44
C ILE A 199 -11.91 -6.58 0.10
N GLN A 200 -11.94 -6.74 1.41
CA GLN A 200 -12.17 -8.05 2.04
C GLN A 200 -13.32 -7.96 3.03
N SER A 201 -14.19 -8.96 3.02
CA SER A 201 -15.23 -9.11 4.03
C SER A 201 -14.67 -9.75 5.30
N VAL A 202 -15.39 -9.52 6.41
CA VAL A 202 -15.16 -10.19 7.68
C VAL A 202 -16.50 -10.55 8.32
N LYS A 203 -16.61 -11.81 8.76
CA LYS A 203 -17.74 -12.30 9.55
C LYS A 203 -17.42 -12.17 11.02
N ASP A 204 -18.46 -11.98 11.83
CA ASP A 204 -18.38 -11.98 13.30
C ASP A 204 -18.20 -13.42 13.85
N ASP A 205 -17.09 -14.03 13.45
CA ASP A 205 -16.61 -15.36 13.83
C ASP A 205 -15.10 -15.28 14.09
N LEU A 206 -14.61 -15.99 15.11
CA LEU A 206 -13.22 -15.88 15.51
C LEU A 206 -12.25 -16.62 14.58
N VAL A 207 -12.52 -17.89 14.22
CA VAL A 207 -11.51 -18.82 13.68
C VAL A 207 -11.91 -19.54 12.40
N ASN A 208 -13.18 -19.54 12.03
CA ASN A 208 -13.65 -20.21 10.82
C ASN A 208 -13.32 -19.39 9.56
N GLU A 209 -13.48 -20.00 8.40
CA GLU A 209 -13.27 -19.35 7.11
C GLU A 209 -14.14 -18.09 6.96
N GLY A 210 -13.51 -16.98 6.56
CA GLY A 210 -14.15 -15.66 6.51
C GLY A 210 -14.28 -14.96 7.88
N GLY A 211 -13.83 -15.58 8.97
CA GLY A 211 -13.75 -14.96 10.30
C GLY A 211 -12.53 -14.05 10.49
N ILE A 212 -12.33 -13.60 11.73
CA ILE A 212 -11.33 -12.59 12.12
C ILE A 212 -9.89 -13.11 11.92
N MET A 213 -9.58 -14.31 12.42
CA MET A 213 -8.23 -14.88 12.32
C MET A 213 -7.89 -15.24 10.87
N ASP A 214 -8.87 -15.74 10.11
CA ASP A 214 -8.72 -16.03 8.69
C ASP A 214 -8.45 -14.76 7.87
N LEU A 215 -9.13 -13.65 8.17
CA LEU A 215 -8.82 -12.35 7.55
C LEU A 215 -7.33 -12.00 7.68
N TRP A 216 -6.73 -12.15 8.87
CA TRP A 216 -5.31 -11.82 9.05
C TRP A 216 -4.38 -12.73 8.25
N VAL A 217 -4.74 -14.01 8.05
CA VAL A 217 -4.00 -14.92 7.16
C VAL A 217 -4.09 -14.44 5.71
N ARG A 218 -5.29 -14.06 5.25
CA ARG A 218 -5.49 -13.52 3.89
C ARG A 218 -4.74 -12.20 3.69
N GLU A 219 -4.78 -11.30 4.66
CA GLU A 219 -4.02 -10.04 4.63
C GLU A 219 -2.50 -10.29 4.60
N ALA A 220 -2.00 -11.26 5.38
CA ALA A 220 -0.58 -11.61 5.36
C ALA A 220 -0.12 -12.10 3.98
N ARG A 221 -0.94 -12.91 3.30
CA ARG A 221 -0.70 -13.32 1.91
C ARG A 221 -0.63 -12.11 0.97
N LEU A 222 -1.52 -11.12 1.15
CA LEU A 222 -1.52 -9.90 0.33
C LEU A 222 -0.28 -9.03 0.57
N PHE A 223 0.06 -8.75 1.83
CA PHE A 223 1.20 -7.91 2.21
C PHE A 223 2.53 -8.51 1.76
N LYS A 224 2.68 -9.84 1.80
CA LYS A 224 3.88 -10.55 1.32
C LYS A 224 4.26 -10.18 -0.11
N TYR A 225 3.27 -9.99 -0.99
CA TYR A 225 3.46 -9.64 -2.40
C TYR A 225 3.23 -8.14 -2.69
N GLY A 226 3.13 -7.32 -1.64
CA GLY A 226 3.12 -5.86 -1.73
C GLY A 226 1.76 -5.23 -2.06
N SER A 227 0.66 -5.96 -1.88
CA SER A 227 -0.70 -5.44 -2.08
C SER A 227 -1.26 -4.85 -0.80
N GLY A 228 -2.20 -3.92 -0.93
CA GLY A 228 -2.94 -3.34 0.18
C GLY A 228 -4.39 -3.83 0.23
N THR A 229 -5.00 -3.73 1.40
CA THR A 229 -6.34 -4.28 1.68
C THR A 229 -7.17 -3.34 2.54
N GLY A 230 -8.48 -3.30 2.32
CA GLY A 230 -9.40 -2.66 3.24
C GLY A 230 -10.58 -3.54 3.60
N THR A 231 -11.09 -3.32 4.81
CA THR A 231 -12.20 -4.10 5.37
C THR A 231 -13.07 -3.17 6.19
N ASN A 232 -14.39 -3.30 6.01
CA ASN A 232 -15.35 -2.73 6.93
C ASN A 232 -15.60 -3.72 8.08
N PHE A 233 -15.27 -3.29 9.29
CA PHE A 233 -15.34 -4.13 10.48
C PHE A 233 -16.67 -3.98 11.23
N SER A 234 -17.60 -3.18 10.72
CA SER A 234 -18.87 -2.87 11.39
C SER A 234 -19.80 -4.07 11.55
N SER A 235 -19.50 -5.20 10.90
CA SER A 235 -20.20 -6.46 11.13
C SER A 235 -19.84 -7.12 12.46
N LEU A 236 -18.66 -6.80 13.03
CA LEU A 236 -18.21 -7.35 14.29
C LEU A 236 -19.06 -6.80 15.44
N ARG A 237 -19.35 -7.64 16.43
CA ARG A 237 -20.10 -7.18 17.61
C ARG A 237 -19.27 -6.22 18.45
N GLY A 238 -19.94 -5.20 18.98
CA GLY A 238 -19.36 -4.21 19.87
C GLY A 238 -18.93 -4.80 21.22
N SER A 239 -18.22 -3.98 22.00
CA SER A 239 -17.89 -4.31 23.39
C SER A 239 -19.15 -4.60 24.21
N ASP A 240 -19.04 -5.48 25.21
CA ASP A 240 -20.13 -5.90 26.12
C ASP A 240 -21.31 -6.67 25.48
N GLU A 241 -21.33 -6.85 24.15
CA GLU A 241 -22.30 -7.73 23.49
C GLU A 241 -22.07 -9.21 23.86
N SER A 242 -23.14 -10.00 23.91
CA SER A 242 -23.10 -11.38 24.41
C SER A 242 -22.38 -12.34 23.46
N LEU A 243 -21.70 -13.35 24.02
CA LEU A 243 -21.09 -14.45 23.28
C LEU A 243 -21.94 -15.73 23.39
N GLY A 244 -21.94 -16.55 22.32
CA GLY A 244 -22.75 -17.78 22.28
C GLY A 244 -22.37 -18.82 23.35
N GLY A 245 -21.09 -18.87 23.76
CA GLY A 245 -20.61 -19.74 24.84
C GLY A 245 -20.75 -19.15 26.25
N GLY A 246 -21.39 -17.98 26.40
CA GLY A 246 -21.40 -17.21 27.64
C GLY A 246 -20.26 -16.19 27.71
N GLY A 247 -20.44 -15.15 28.53
CA GLY A 247 -19.51 -14.02 28.63
C GLY A 247 -19.83 -12.88 27.67
N LYS A 248 -18.87 -11.97 27.51
CA LYS A 248 -19.00 -10.70 26.79
C LYS A 248 -17.88 -10.53 25.76
N SER A 249 -18.21 -9.88 24.64
CA SER A 249 -17.26 -9.54 23.59
C SER A 249 -16.20 -8.55 24.09
N SER A 250 -14.98 -8.70 23.57
CA SER A 250 -13.90 -7.71 23.71
C SER A 250 -14.08 -6.47 22.84
N GLY A 251 -15.09 -6.45 21.98
CA GLY A 251 -15.37 -5.38 21.03
C GLY A 251 -14.41 -5.36 19.84
N LEU A 252 -14.79 -4.58 18.84
CA LEU A 252 -14.09 -4.41 17.58
C LEU A 252 -12.67 -3.85 17.80
N MET A 253 -12.52 -2.90 18.73
CA MET A 253 -11.25 -2.21 18.98
C MET A 253 -10.13 -3.16 19.43
N SER A 254 -10.47 -4.25 20.13
CA SER A 254 -9.49 -5.24 20.57
C SER A 254 -8.87 -5.99 19.37
N PHE A 255 -9.68 -6.35 18.37
CA PHE A 255 -9.21 -7.04 17.17
C PHE A 255 -8.46 -6.10 16.22
N LEU A 256 -8.88 -4.83 16.12
CA LEU A 256 -8.16 -3.84 15.33
C LEU A 256 -6.73 -3.63 15.83
N LYS A 257 -6.52 -3.63 17.16
CA LYS A 257 -5.17 -3.56 17.76
C LYS A 257 -4.30 -4.76 17.37
N ILE A 258 -4.87 -5.96 17.23
CA ILE A 258 -4.12 -7.13 16.77
C ILE A 258 -3.79 -7.02 15.28
N GLY A 259 -4.78 -6.65 14.45
CA GLY A 259 -4.58 -6.46 13.01
C GLY A 259 -3.54 -5.38 12.69
N ASP A 260 -3.53 -4.29 13.46
CA ASP A 260 -2.50 -3.24 13.36
C ASP A 260 -1.09 -3.78 13.61
N ARG A 261 -0.90 -4.58 14.66
CA ARG A 261 0.39 -5.21 14.96
C ARG A 261 0.81 -6.23 13.91
N ALA A 262 -0.14 -7.02 13.41
CA ALA A 262 0.12 -7.96 12.33
C ALA A 262 0.59 -7.24 11.06
N ALA A 263 -0.08 -6.14 10.67
CA ALA A 263 0.32 -5.33 9.53
C ALA A 263 1.72 -4.72 9.71
N GLY A 264 2.05 -4.18 10.88
CA GLY A 264 3.38 -3.62 11.15
C GLY A 264 4.52 -4.65 11.14
N ALA A 265 4.23 -5.92 11.43
CA ALA A 265 5.22 -7.00 11.44
C ALA A 265 5.53 -7.56 10.04
N ILE A 266 4.61 -7.42 9.07
CA ILE A 266 4.73 -8.04 7.75
C ILE A 266 5.29 -7.03 6.73
N LYS A 267 6.35 -7.44 6.03
CA LYS A 267 6.98 -6.67 4.95
C LYS A 267 7.02 -7.52 3.68
N SER A 268 6.88 -6.91 2.52
CA SER A 268 6.99 -7.63 1.25
C SER A 268 8.40 -8.19 1.05
N GLY A 269 8.52 -9.47 0.69
CA GLY A 269 9.82 -10.11 0.49
C GLY A 269 10.53 -9.56 -0.74
N GLY A 270 11.68 -8.89 -0.57
CA GLY A 270 12.51 -8.38 -1.66
C GLY A 270 12.39 -6.88 -1.94
N THR A 271 11.38 -6.21 -1.39
CA THR A 271 11.19 -4.75 -1.50
C THR A 271 10.72 -4.20 -0.15
N THR A 272 11.27 -3.08 0.32
CA THR A 272 10.98 -2.52 1.65
C THR A 272 9.60 -1.82 1.73
N ARG A 273 8.54 -2.40 1.15
CA ARG A 273 7.17 -1.85 1.23
C ARG A 273 6.51 -2.33 2.52
N ARG A 274 5.99 -1.38 3.31
CA ARG A 274 5.15 -1.65 4.48
C ARG A 274 3.77 -2.13 4.05
N ALA A 275 3.11 -2.91 4.90
CA ALA A 275 1.69 -3.25 4.73
C ALA A 275 0.85 -1.96 4.61
N ALA A 276 -0.18 -2.00 3.78
CA ALA A 276 -1.14 -0.91 3.63
C ALA A 276 -2.54 -1.45 3.92
N LYS A 277 -3.18 -0.94 4.97
CA LYS A 277 -4.46 -1.42 5.48
C LYS A 277 -5.46 -0.27 5.60
N MET A 278 -6.72 -0.49 5.23
CA MET A 278 -7.85 0.37 5.55
C MET A 278 -8.78 -0.33 6.53
N VAL A 279 -9.19 0.39 7.57
CA VAL A 279 -10.16 -0.04 8.56
C VAL A 279 -11.35 0.90 8.51
N ILE A 280 -12.54 0.36 8.29
CA ILE A 280 -13.76 1.15 8.15
C ILE A 280 -14.75 0.78 9.26
N CYS A 281 -15.36 1.80 9.85
CA CYS A 281 -16.39 1.68 10.90
C CYS A 281 -17.60 2.56 10.54
N ASP A 282 -18.81 2.01 10.65
CA ASP A 282 -20.05 2.70 10.36
C ASP A 282 -20.44 3.60 11.54
N MET A 283 -21.07 4.75 11.26
CA MET A 283 -21.40 5.74 12.31
C MET A 283 -22.39 5.27 13.37
N ASP A 284 -23.10 4.16 13.14
CA ASP A 284 -24.04 3.55 14.09
C ASP A 284 -23.40 2.42 14.91
N HIS A 285 -22.10 2.14 14.74
CA HIS A 285 -21.47 1.03 15.45
C HIS A 285 -21.29 1.35 16.95
N PRO A 286 -21.54 0.40 17.88
CA PRO A 286 -21.42 0.65 19.33
C PRO A 286 -20.04 1.16 19.79
N ASP A 287 -18.97 0.72 19.13
CA ASP A 287 -17.60 1.12 19.44
C ASP A 287 -17.11 2.36 18.64
N VAL A 288 -17.98 3.08 17.92
CA VAL A 288 -17.57 4.16 16.99
C VAL A 288 -16.85 5.33 17.70
N GLU A 289 -17.28 5.71 18.90
CA GLU A 289 -16.64 6.79 19.68
C GLU A 289 -15.18 6.43 20.06
N GLU A 290 -14.92 5.17 20.43
CA GLU A 290 -13.54 4.70 20.69
C GLU A 290 -12.74 4.67 19.39
N PHE A 291 -13.35 4.24 18.28
CA PHE A 291 -12.71 4.20 16.97
C PHE A 291 -12.26 5.58 16.49
N ILE A 292 -13.13 6.59 16.56
CA ILE A 292 -12.83 7.98 16.14
C ILE A 292 -11.67 8.55 16.97
N SER A 293 -11.72 8.37 18.30
CA SER A 293 -10.72 8.94 19.20
C SER A 293 -9.44 8.10 19.32
N TRP A 294 -9.34 6.96 18.64
CA TRP A 294 -8.28 5.97 18.85
C TRP A 294 -6.90 6.54 18.55
N LYS A 295 -6.66 7.00 17.32
CA LYS A 295 -5.34 7.51 16.89
C LYS A 295 -4.92 8.75 17.67
N VAL A 296 -5.86 9.66 17.94
CA VAL A 296 -5.62 10.86 18.78
C VAL A 296 -5.02 10.46 20.14
N LYS A 297 -5.62 9.47 20.81
CA LYS A 297 -5.15 8.98 22.11
C LYS A 297 -3.78 8.30 22.00
N GLU A 298 -3.51 7.58 20.92
CA GLU A 298 -2.21 6.91 20.70
C GLU A 298 -1.09 7.93 20.43
N GLU A 299 -1.35 9.00 19.66
CA GLU A 299 -0.38 10.09 19.45
C GLU A 299 -0.09 10.86 20.74
N GLN A 300 -1.10 11.10 21.59
CA GLN A 300 -0.90 11.70 22.90
C GLN A 300 0.01 10.84 23.80
N LYS A 301 -0.04 9.50 23.67
CA LYS A 301 0.90 8.60 24.37
C LYS A 301 2.31 8.77 23.83
N VAL A 302 2.51 8.84 22.51
CA VAL A 302 3.82 9.10 21.90
C VAL A 302 4.40 10.41 22.43
N ALA A 303 3.62 11.50 22.39
CA ALA A 303 4.05 12.79 22.91
C ALA A 303 4.47 12.71 24.38
N SER A 304 3.74 11.95 25.19
CA SER A 304 4.05 11.73 26.61
C SER A 304 5.33 10.92 26.81
N LEU A 305 5.56 9.87 26.02
CA LEU A 305 6.78 9.05 26.04
C LEU A 305 8.02 9.88 25.65
N VAL A 306 7.90 10.69 24.58
CA VAL A 306 8.98 11.55 24.10
C VAL A 306 9.31 12.63 25.13
N ALA A 307 8.32 13.34 25.64
CA ALA A 307 8.53 14.37 26.67
C ALA A 307 9.12 13.77 27.95
N GLY A 308 8.56 12.64 28.41
CA GLY A 308 9.03 11.93 29.59
C GLY A 308 10.47 11.45 29.46
N SER A 309 10.82 10.81 28.35
CA SER A 309 12.16 10.27 28.13
C SER A 309 13.23 11.36 28.08
N LYS A 310 12.99 12.47 27.37
CA LYS A 310 13.89 13.63 27.34
C LYS A 310 14.07 14.30 28.71
N LEU A 311 12.99 14.38 29.51
CA LEU A 311 13.08 14.89 30.89
C LEU A 311 13.85 13.95 31.82
N HIS A 312 13.72 12.63 31.66
CA HIS A 312 14.55 11.67 32.39
C HIS A 312 16.03 11.89 32.08
N GLU A 313 16.41 11.91 30.81
CA GLU A 313 17.80 12.11 30.40
C GLU A 313 18.37 13.42 30.97
N LEU A 314 17.63 14.53 30.82
CA LEU A 314 18.04 15.83 31.32
C LEU A 314 18.21 15.85 32.85
N LYS A 315 17.19 15.41 33.60
CA LYS A 315 17.16 15.55 35.06
C LYS A 315 18.07 14.59 35.78
N LEU A 316 18.25 13.38 35.26
CA LEU A 316 19.19 12.42 35.83
C LEU A 316 20.64 12.92 35.66
N ASN A 317 20.99 13.51 34.51
CA ASN A 317 22.30 14.13 34.31
C ASN A 317 22.48 15.47 35.05
N GLU A 318 21.41 16.22 35.35
CA GLU A 318 21.44 17.38 36.26
C GLU A 318 21.86 16.95 37.68
N ILE A 319 21.37 15.80 38.16
CA ILE A 319 21.78 15.24 39.46
C ILE A 319 23.27 14.86 39.45
N PHE A 320 23.77 14.17 38.42
CA PHE A 320 25.20 13.89 38.29
C PHE A 320 26.03 15.17 38.27
N SER A 321 25.59 16.20 37.54
CA SER A 321 26.27 17.48 37.47
C SER A 321 26.32 18.18 38.84
N ALA A 322 25.24 18.13 39.61
CA ALA A 322 25.19 18.68 40.96
C ALA A 322 26.17 17.98 41.93
N ILE A 323 26.33 16.66 41.81
CA ILE A 323 27.31 15.87 42.57
C ILE A 323 28.73 16.25 42.16
N ARG A 324 29.02 16.33 40.85
CA ARG A 324 30.36 16.69 40.34
C ARG A 324 30.77 18.12 40.69
N SER A 325 29.81 19.03 40.80
CA SER A 325 30.06 20.44 41.14
C SER A 325 30.36 20.67 42.64
N TRP A 326 30.29 19.63 43.47
CA TRP A 326 30.55 19.72 44.90
C TRP A 326 32.03 19.92 45.18
N ASP A 327 32.35 20.92 46.00
CA ASP A 327 33.70 21.32 46.39
C ASP A 327 34.03 20.99 47.86
N GLY A 328 33.11 20.32 48.57
CA GLY A 328 33.29 19.85 49.95
C GLY A 328 33.84 18.42 50.06
N ALA A 329 33.61 17.77 51.21
CA ALA A 329 34.06 16.38 51.41
C ALA A 329 33.37 15.42 50.44
N GLU A 330 34.13 14.48 49.89
CA GLU A 330 33.66 13.57 48.84
C GLU A 330 32.45 12.73 49.29
N GLU A 331 32.45 12.29 50.54
CA GLU A 331 31.36 11.54 51.17
C GLU A 331 30.04 12.33 51.29
N ASP A 332 30.13 13.66 51.39
CA ASP A 332 28.96 14.56 51.46
C ASP A 332 28.36 14.88 50.09
N ALA A 333 29.11 14.65 49.00
CA ALA A 333 28.67 14.96 47.63
C ALA A 333 27.34 14.25 47.27
N PHE A 334 27.07 13.10 47.91
CA PHE A 334 25.93 12.23 47.66
C PHE A 334 24.79 12.37 48.68
N ASP A 335 24.89 13.26 49.67
CA ASP A 335 23.82 13.52 50.64
C ASP A 335 23.07 14.82 50.30
N PRO A 336 21.80 14.76 49.84
CA PRO A 336 20.99 15.95 49.57
C PRO A 336 20.69 16.80 50.82
N LYS A 337 21.01 16.35 52.03
CA LYS A 337 20.91 17.17 53.25
C LYS A 337 22.09 18.12 53.39
N VAL A 338 23.26 17.75 52.85
CA VAL A 338 24.52 18.51 52.96
C VAL A 338 24.80 19.25 51.65
N ASN A 339 24.74 18.56 50.51
CA ASN A 339 24.93 19.16 49.20
C ASN A 339 23.66 19.89 48.73
N ALA A 340 23.66 21.23 48.84
CA ALA A 340 22.53 22.08 48.46
C ALA A 340 22.22 22.03 46.95
N ASN A 341 23.23 21.89 46.10
CA ASN A 341 23.05 21.75 44.64
C ASN A 341 22.37 20.42 44.33
N LEU A 342 22.78 19.33 44.98
CA LEU A 342 22.13 18.03 44.85
C LEU A 342 20.69 18.08 45.35
N LYS A 343 20.44 18.73 46.48
CA LYS A 343 19.07 18.94 47.00
C LYS A 343 18.19 19.65 45.99
N ALA A 344 18.72 20.70 45.35
CA ALA A 344 18.02 21.46 44.32
C ALA A 344 17.74 20.60 43.08
N ALA A 345 18.72 19.85 42.59
CA ALA A 345 18.58 18.94 41.44
C ALA A 345 17.57 17.82 41.71
N VAL A 346 17.58 17.21 42.91
CA VAL A 346 16.59 16.19 43.32
C VAL A 346 15.19 16.80 43.40
N LYS A 347 15.04 18.01 43.96
CA LYS A 347 13.75 18.71 44.00
C LYS A 347 13.25 19.08 42.59
N SER A 348 14.16 19.50 41.72
CA SER A 348 13.94 19.80 40.29
C SER A 348 13.43 18.57 39.54
N ALA A 349 14.07 17.42 39.72
CA ALA A 349 13.65 16.14 39.15
C ALA A 349 12.26 15.69 39.65
N LYS A 350 12.01 15.78 40.97
CA LYS A 350 10.70 15.47 41.57
C LYS A 350 9.60 16.41 41.06
N LYS A 351 9.90 17.68 40.82
CA LYS A 351 8.94 18.67 40.28
C LYS A 351 8.44 18.30 38.89
N VAL A 352 9.25 17.60 38.09
CA VAL A 352 8.87 17.14 36.74
C VAL A 352 8.53 15.64 36.71
N MET A 353 8.14 15.07 37.85
CA MET A 353 7.63 13.70 37.99
C MET A 353 8.64 12.58 37.68
N ILE A 354 9.95 12.83 37.81
CA ILE A 354 10.94 11.74 37.74
C ILE A 354 10.74 10.81 38.95
N PRO A 355 10.56 9.49 38.75
CA PRO A 355 10.34 8.55 39.85
C PRO A 355 11.52 8.53 40.81
N GLU A 356 11.23 8.44 42.11
CA GLU A 356 12.24 8.42 43.17
C GLU A 356 13.21 7.23 43.05
N THR A 357 12.75 6.12 42.48
CA THR A 357 13.59 4.95 42.17
C THR A 357 14.75 5.28 41.21
N TYR A 358 14.52 6.14 40.21
CA TYR A 358 15.57 6.58 39.28
C TYR A 358 16.53 7.56 39.94
N VAL A 359 16.02 8.49 40.75
CA VAL A 359 16.86 9.40 41.55
C VAL A 359 17.80 8.59 42.47
N ASN A 360 17.26 7.59 43.17
CA ASN A 360 18.05 6.71 44.03
C ASN A 360 19.09 5.90 43.24
N ARG A 361 18.73 5.42 42.04
CA ARG A 361 19.66 4.71 41.15
C ARG A 361 20.82 5.59 40.72
N VAL A 362 20.56 6.84 40.34
CA VAL A 362 21.62 7.81 40.00
C VAL A 362 22.55 8.06 41.18
N LEU A 363 22.02 8.24 42.40
CA LEU A 363 22.86 8.38 43.60
C LEU A 363 23.74 7.15 43.84
N GLN A 364 23.22 5.95 43.61
CA GLN A 364 23.98 4.71 43.73
C GLN A 364 25.06 4.57 42.64
N TYR A 365 24.77 4.97 41.41
CA TYR A 365 25.75 4.98 40.31
C TYR A 365 26.84 6.01 40.54
N ALA A 366 26.48 7.21 41.00
CA ALA A 366 27.46 8.23 41.34
C ALA A 366 28.43 7.74 42.43
N ARG A 367 27.94 7.04 43.46
CA ARG A 367 28.79 6.42 44.50
C ARG A 367 29.73 5.31 43.96
N GLN A 368 29.41 4.72 42.82
CA GLN A 368 30.24 3.73 42.15
C GLN A 368 31.24 4.36 41.16
N GLY A 369 31.31 5.69 41.10
CA GLY A 369 32.24 6.43 40.24
C GLY A 369 31.72 6.77 38.84
N TYR A 370 30.45 6.49 38.54
CA TYR A 370 29.84 6.95 37.28
C TYR A 370 29.62 8.46 37.32
N SER A 371 29.85 9.13 36.19
CA SER A 371 29.76 10.59 36.09
C SER A 371 28.55 11.06 35.28
N SER A 372 27.88 10.19 34.55
CA SER A 372 26.67 10.46 33.78
C SER A 372 25.85 9.18 33.63
N ILE A 373 24.63 9.31 33.13
CA ILE A 373 23.82 8.19 32.67
C ILE A 373 23.30 8.50 31.27
N GLU A 374 23.21 7.46 30.44
CA GLU A 374 22.46 7.51 29.20
C GLU A 374 21.10 6.88 29.45
N PHE A 375 20.05 7.68 29.30
CA PHE A 375 18.66 7.26 29.34
C PHE A 375 18.13 7.29 27.89
N PRO A 376 17.60 6.18 27.36
CA PRO A 376 17.04 6.14 26.02
C PRO A 376 15.99 7.24 25.84
N SER A 377 16.26 8.16 24.91
CA SER A 377 15.34 9.24 24.55
C SER A 377 14.62 8.88 23.27
N TYR A 378 13.32 9.16 23.23
CA TYR A 378 12.50 8.94 22.05
C TYR A 378 12.27 10.24 21.26
N ASP A 379 11.82 10.11 20.02
CA ASP A 379 11.40 11.22 19.16
C ASP A 379 10.03 10.96 18.53
N VAL A 380 9.55 11.97 17.80
CA VAL A 380 8.23 12.00 17.17
C VAL A 380 8.29 11.64 15.68
N ASP A 381 9.41 11.11 15.19
CA ASP A 381 9.46 10.62 13.83
C ASP A 381 8.56 9.37 13.72
N TRP A 382 7.84 9.23 12.61
CA TRP A 382 6.82 8.19 12.47
C TRP A 382 7.39 6.77 12.47
N ASP A 383 8.70 6.60 12.21
CA ASP A 383 9.42 5.32 12.29
C ASP A 383 10.15 5.13 13.63
N SER A 384 9.96 6.04 14.59
CA SER A 384 10.61 6.00 15.90
C SER A 384 10.16 4.83 16.76
N GLU A 385 10.99 4.45 17.73
CA GLU A 385 10.64 3.42 18.70
C GLU A 385 9.34 3.77 19.46
N ALA A 386 9.10 5.06 19.77
CA ALA A 386 7.87 5.47 20.46
C ALA A 386 6.63 5.20 19.60
N TYR A 387 6.64 5.58 18.32
CA TYR A 387 5.54 5.26 17.40
C TYR A 387 5.34 3.75 17.24
N ASN A 388 6.43 2.98 17.17
CA ASN A 388 6.38 1.54 17.10
C ASN A 388 5.81 0.87 18.37
N THR A 389 5.68 1.58 19.50
CA THR A 389 5.09 1.03 20.75
C THR A 389 3.60 1.30 20.92
N VAL A 390 3.01 2.22 20.16
CA VAL A 390 1.58 2.53 20.22
C VAL A 390 0.80 1.76 19.15
N ALA A 391 -0.53 1.76 19.24
CA ALA A 391 -1.40 1.05 18.30
C ALA A 391 -2.00 1.99 17.23
N GLY A 392 -2.58 1.39 16.20
CA GLY A 392 -3.33 2.09 15.15
C GLY A 392 -2.48 2.85 14.14
N GLN A 393 -1.18 2.56 14.05
CA GLN A 393 -0.23 3.28 13.18
C GLN A 393 -0.03 2.62 11.81
N ASN A 394 -0.51 1.39 11.63
CA ASN A 394 -0.32 0.57 10.43
C ASN A 394 -1.59 0.44 9.58
N SER A 395 -2.59 1.29 9.84
CA SER A 395 -3.81 1.40 9.03
C SER A 395 -4.22 2.85 8.81
N ASN A 396 -4.87 3.10 7.68
CA ASN A 396 -5.76 4.23 7.51
C ASN A 396 -7.11 3.85 8.14
N ASN A 397 -7.74 4.80 8.82
CA ASN A 397 -9.04 4.62 9.43
C ASN A 397 -10.06 5.51 8.73
N SER A 398 -11.25 5.00 8.47
CA SER A 398 -12.34 5.81 7.93
C SER A 398 -13.65 5.49 8.62
N VAL A 399 -14.47 6.52 8.82
CA VAL A 399 -15.86 6.34 9.20
C VAL A 399 -16.75 6.37 7.98
N ARG A 400 -17.77 5.52 7.97
CA ARG A 400 -18.76 5.48 6.90
C ARG A 400 -20.04 6.19 7.33
N VAL A 401 -20.37 7.26 6.63
CA VAL A 401 -21.51 8.14 6.93
C VAL A 401 -22.64 7.89 5.94
N THR A 402 -23.88 7.99 6.41
CA THR A 402 -25.09 7.98 5.59
C THR A 402 -25.67 9.39 5.48
N ASP A 403 -26.49 9.64 4.47
CA ASP A 403 -27.28 10.86 4.31
C ASP A 403 -28.20 11.06 5.52
N ALA A 404 -28.71 9.98 6.10
CA ALA A 404 -29.51 10.01 7.34
C ALA A 404 -28.70 10.56 8.53
N PHE A 405 -27.46 10.10 8.72
CA PHE A 405 -26.58 10.62 9.75
C PHE A 405 -26.26 12.11 9.52
N LEU A 406 -25.90 12.48 8.30
CA LEU A 406 -25.57 13.88 7.96
C LEU A 406 -26.77 14.81 8.14
N LYS A 407 -27.98 14.33 7.85
CA LYS A 407 -29.22 15.07 8.13
C LYS A 407 -29.46 15.21 9.63
N ALA A 408 -29.23 14.17 10.43
CA ALA A 408 -29.32 14.24 11.88
C ALA A 408 -28.31 15.25 12.46
N VAL A 409 -27.09 15.34 11.91
CA VAL A 409 -26.09 16.37 12.26
C VAL A 409 -26.62 17.78 11.96
N GLN A 410 -27.17 18.01 10.77
CA GLN A 410 -27.71 19.32 10.38
C GLN A 410 -28.87 19.78 11.26
N ASN A 411 -29.70 18.83 11.71
CA ASN A 411 -30.90 19.08 12.50
C ASN A 411 -30.67 19.03 14.02
N ASP A 412 -29.46 18.75 14.48
CA ASP A 412 -29.12 18.55 15.91
C ASP A 412 -29.92 17.42 16.60
N GLU A 413 -30.17 16.35 15.83
CA GLU A 413 -30.93 15.18 16.25
C GLU A 413 -30.06 14.19 17.04
N ASP A 414 -30.75 13.28 17.73
CA ASP A 414 -30.13 12.14 18.39
C ASP A 414 -29.75 11.06 17.34
N TRP A 415 -28.70 10.29 17.63
CA TRP A 415 -28.22 9.19 16.82
C TRP A 415 -28.07 7.93 17.67
N GLU A 416 -28.60 6.81 17.17
CA GLU A 416 -28.58 5.54 17.88
C GLU A 416 -27.39 4.68 17.44
N LEU A 417 -26.63 4.17 18.41
CA LEU A 417 -25.60 3.18 18.19
C LEU A 417 -26.21 1.78 18.37
N ILE A 418 -26.10 0.92 17.37
CA ILE A 418 -26.91 -0.29 17.23
C ILE A 418 -26.07 -1.56 17.42
N ARG A 419 -26.48 -2.42 18.34
CA ARG A 419 -25.85 -3.73 18.62
C ARG A 419 -25.92 -4.65 17.40
N ARG A 420 -24.83 -5.36 17.09
CA ARG A 420 -24.80 -6.29 15.95
C ARG A 420 -25.42 -7.66 16.26
N THR A 421 -25.54 -8.01 17.54
CA THR A 421 -26.09 -9.31 17.95
C THR A 421 -27.61 -9.39 17.96
N ASP A 422 -28.31 -8.29 18.29
CA ASP A 422 -29.77 -8.29 18.43
C ASP A 422 -30.48 -7.04 17.87
N GLY A 423 -29.73 -6.12 17.24
CA GLY A 423 -30.28 -4.93 16.60
C GLY A 423 -30.84 -3.88 17.56
N LYS A 424 -30.64 -4.04 18.88
CA LYS A 424 -31.10 -3.05 19.87
C LYS A 424 -30.13 -1.89 19.99
N VAL A 425 -30.65 -0.76 20.44
CA VAL A 425 -29.85 0.42 20.80
C VAL A 425 -28.92 0.07 21.96
N SER A 426 -27.62 0.24 21.73
CA SER A 426 -26.58 0.18 22.76
C SER A 426 -26.52 1.49 23.54
N LYS A 427 -26.52 2.61 22.81
CA LYS A 427 -26.39 3.98 23.34
C LYS A 427 -27.00 4.95 22.34
N THR A 428 -27.55 6.06 22.84
CA THR A 428 -27.97 7.20 22.02
C THR A 428 -27.02 8.37 22.29
N VAL A 429 -26.56 9.03 21.23
CA VAL A 429 -25.62 10.17 21.28
C VAL A 429 -26.18 11.34 20.47
N LYS A 430 -25.61 12.54 20.62
CA LYS A 430 -25.92 13.65 19.72
C LYS A 430 -25.16 13.49 18.41
N ALA A 431 -25.87 13.46 17.28
CA ALA A 431 -25.25 13.30 15.96
C ALA A 431 -24.19 14.38 15.72
N LYS A 432 -24.52 15.63 16.09
CA LYS A 432 -23.64 16.78 15.95
C LYS A 432 -22.37 16.67 16.80
N GLU A 433 -22.47 16.23 18.05
CA GLU A 433 -21.29 16.03 18.91
C GLU A 433 -20.37 14.94 18.34
N LEU A 434 -20.95 13.83 17.89
CA LEU A 434 -20.19 12.75 17.26
C LEU A 434 -19.48 13.22 15.96
N TRP A 435 -20.10 14.11 15.19
CA TRP A 435 -19.49 14.71 14.01
C TRP A 435 -18.37 15.70 14.34
N GLU A 436 -18.52 16.51 15.39
CA GLU A 436 -17.45 17.37 15.91
C GLU A 436 -16.26 16.54 16.40
N ASP A 437 -16.49 15.36 17.00
CA ASP A 437 -15.42 14.43 17.38
C ASP A 437 -14.65 13.92 16.15
N VAL A 438 -15.34 13.61 15.04
CA VAL A 438 -14.69 13.24 13.76
C VAL A 438 -13.83 14.40 13.25
N GLY A 439 -14.37 15.63 13.26
CA GLY A 439 -13.65 16.82 12.82
C GLY A 439 -12.42 17.12 13.69
N HIS A 440 -12.55 17.00 15.01
CA HIS A 440 -11.45 17.17 15.94
C HIS A 440 -10.36 16.11 15.73
N ALA A 441 -10.74 14.84 15.59
CA ALA A 441 -9.79 13.76 15.35
C ALA A 441 -9.05 13.94 14.01
N ALA A 442 -9.76 14.25 12.93
CA ALA A 442 -9.14 14.53 11.64
C ALA A 442 -8.18 15.72 11.68
N TRP A 443 -8.49 16.78 12.43
CA TRP A 443 -7.56 17.88 12.66
C TRP A 443 -6.35 17.47 13.51
N ALA A 444 -6.56 16.66 14.54
CA ALA A 444 -5.53 16.29 15.51
C ALA A 444 -4.52 15.29 14.93
N CYS A 445 -4.97 14.29 14.17
CA CYS A 445 -4.14 13.18 13.70
C CYS A 445 -4.40 12.74 12.24
N ALA A 446 -5.13 13.52 11.43
CA ALA A 446 -5.49 13.21 10.04
C ALA A 446 -6.42 11.99 9.84
N ASP A 447 -6.95 11.40 10.91
CA ASP A 447 -7.89 10.27 10.89
C ASP A 447 -9.05 10.48 11.89
N PRO A 448 -10.22 9.87 11.66
CA PRO A 448 -10.55 9.04 10.50
C PRO A 448 -10.92 9.88 9.27
N GLY A 449 -10.69 9.31 8.08
CA GLY A 449 -11.30 9.80 6.83
C GLY A 449 -12.81 9.54 6.80
N VAL A 450 -13.49 10.04 5.76
CA VAL A 450 -14.95 9.94 5.62
C VAL A 450 -15.31 9.24 4.31
N GLN A 451 -16.22 8.26 4.38
CA GLN A 451 -16.79 7.57 3.22
C GLN A 451 -18.31 7.75 3.18
N TYR A 452 -18.82 8.31 2.09
CA TYR A 452 -20.25 8.62 1.92
C TYR A 452 -21.01 7.40 1.38
N HIS A 453 -21.55 6.59 2.28
CA HIS A 453 -22.17 5.29 1.96
C HIS A 453 -23.23 5.38 0.85
N ASP A 454 -24.17 6.32 0.99
CA ASP A 454 -25.33 6.42 0.12
C ASP A 454 -24.92 6.95 -1.26
N THR A 455 -24.00 7.92 -1.33
CA THR A 455 -23.44 8.39 -2.59
C THR A 455 -22.67 7.27 -3.31
N ILE A 456 -21.82 6.52 -2.60
CA ILE A 456 -21.06 5.41 -3.18
C ILE A 456 -22.02 4.37 -3.78
N ASN A 457 -23.07 3.99 -3.05
CA ASN A 457 -24.03 3.00 -3.54
C ASN A 457 -24.97 3.54 -4.62
N ALA A 458 -25.26 4.85 -4.64
CA ALA A 458 -26.05 5.46 -5.71
C ALA A 458 -25.37 5.39 -7.09
N TRP A 459 -24.04 5.35 -7.13
CA TRP A 459 -23.23 5.19 -8.35
C TRP A 459 -22.78 3.74 -8.58
N HIS A 460 -23.28 2.78 -7.79
CA HIS A 460 -22.90 1.39 -7.93
C HIS A 460 -23.43 0.80 -9.24
N THR A 461 -22.53 0.20 -10.03
CA THR A 461 -22.85 -0.44 -11.30
C THR A 461 -23.42 -1.86 -11.17
N CYS A 462 -23.34 -2.49 -9.99
CA CYS A 462 -23.75 -3.88 -9.75
C CYS A 462 -24.62 -4.04 -8.48
N PRO A 463 -25.65 -3.20 -8.25
CA PRO A 463 -26.36 -3.15 -6.96
C PRO A 463 -27.10 -4.44 -6.58
N GLU A 464 -27.44 -5.29 -7.55
CA GLU A 464 -28.11 -6.58 -7.31
C GLU A 464 -27.16 -7.62 -6.69
N ASP A 465 -25.84 -7.44 -6.82
CA ASP A 465 -24.82 -8.33 -6.28
C ASP A 465 -24.42 -7.98 -4.83
N GLY A 466 -24.97 -6.89 -4.30
CA GLY A 466 -24.79 -6.45 -2.93
C GLY A 466 -24.44 -4.98 -2.81
N GLN A 467 -24.32 -4.52 -1.57
CA GLN A 467 -23.91 -3.15 -1.28
C GLN A 467 -22.39 -3.05 -1.26
N ILE A 468 -21.86 -1.91 -1.72
CA ILE A 468 -20.48 -1.52 -1.48
C ILE A 468 -20.36 -1.13 0.00
N ARG A 469 -19.56 -1.90 0.75
CA ARG A 469 -19.38 -1.72 2.19
C ARG A 469 -18.03 -1.15 2.57
N GLY A 470 -17.03 -1.29 1.71
CA GLY A 470 -15.69 -0.83 2.00
C GLY A 470 -14.95 -0.28 0.79
N SER A 471 -13.68 -0.01 1.01
CA SER A 471 -12.74 0.45 0.02
C SER A 471 -11.38 -0.20 0.25
N ASN A 472 -10.46 -0.01 -0.68
CA ASN A 472 -9.04 -0.30 -0.49
C ASN A 472 -8.36 0.75 0.44
N PRO A 473 -7.04 0.61 0.75
CA PRO A 473 -6.28 1.54 1.60
C PRO A 473 -6.39 3.03 1.30
N CYS A 474 -6.50 3.40 0.04
CA CYS A 474 -6.44 4.79 -0.41
C CYS A 474 -7.82 5.35 -0.84
N SER A 475 -8.89 4.58 -0.67
CA SER A 475 -10.29 4.97 -0.95
C SER A 475 -10.61 5.31 -2.42
N GLU A 476 -9.76 4.93 -3.38
CA GLU A 476 -9.96 5.11 -4.82
C GLU A 476 -10.67 3.92 -5.48
N TYR A 477 -10.65 2.75 -4.84
CA TYR A 477 -11.38 1.56 -5.29
C TYR A 477 -12.58 1.30 -4.37
N MET A 478 -13.77 1.53 -4.91
CA MET A 478 -15.08 1.37 -4.26
C MET A 478 -15.88 0.31 -5.00
N PHE A 479 -15.94 -0.89 -4.45
CA PHE A 479 -16.63 -2.02 -5.08
C PHE A 479 -17.04 -3.06 -4.02
N LEU A 480 -17.63 -4.16 -4.47
CA LEU A 480 -18.09 -5.25 -3.61
C LEU A 480 -16.94 -5.84 -2.78
N ASP A 481 -17.28 -6.36 -1.61
CA ASP A 481 -16.32 -7.07 -0.77
C ASP A 481 -15.79 -8.32 -1.48
N ASP A 482 -14.60 -8.76 -1.07
CA ASP A 482 -13.89 -9.90 -1.64
C ASP A 482 -13.64 -9.75 -3.15
N THR A 483 -13.15 -8.58 -3.53
CA THR A 483 -12.73 -8.25 -4.90
C THR A 483 -11.38 -7.52 -4.90
N ALA A 484 -10.73 -7.51 -6.05
CA ALA A 484 -9.44 -6.86 -6.24
C ALA A 484 -9.43 -5.97 -7.49
N CYS A 485 -8.64 -4.90 -7.41
CA CYS A 485 -8.42 -3.98 -8.51
C CYS A 485 -6.93 -3.81 -8.79
N ASN A 486 -6.59 -3.86 -10.07
CA ASN A 486 -5.29 -3.51 -10.60
C ASN A 486 -5.36 -2.12 -11.23
N LEU A 487 -4.28 -1.37 -11.05
CA LEU A 487 -4.22 0.04 -11.39
C LEU A 487 -3.10 0.34 -12.37
N ALA A 488 -3.32 1.37 -13.19
CA ALA A 488 -2.28 2.02 -13.98
C ALA A 488 -2.53 3.52 -14.05
N SER A 489 -1.48 4.29 -14.30
CA SER A 489 -1.58 5.74 -14.40
C SER A 489 -0.86 6.28 -15.62
N MET A 490 -1.55 7.14 -16.37
CA MET A 490 -1.05 7.91 -17.50
C MET A 490 -0.29 9.15 -17.00
N ASN A 491 0.94 9.36 -17.46
CA ASN A 491 1.68 10.58 -17.18
C ASN A 491 1.28 11.67 -18.16
N LEU A 492 0.39 12.58 -17.74
CA LEU A 492 -0.21 13.59 -18.62
C LEU A 492 0.82 14.50 -19.31
N LEU A 493 1.97 14.74 -18.69
CA LEU A 493 3.04 15.56 -19.28
C LEU A 493 3.68 14.93 -20.53
N LYS A 494 3.58 13.61 -20.70
CA LYS A 494 4.13 12.93 -21.90
C LYS A 494 3.22 13.05 -23.12
N PHE A 495 2.00 13.56 -22.92
CA PHE A 495 1.04 13.84 -24.00
C PHE A 495 0.96 15.33 -24.31
N PHE A 496 1.76 16.18 -23.65
CA PHE A 496 1.80 17.61 -23.91
C PHE A 496 3.11 18.00 -24.59
N LYS A 497 3.04 18.57 -25.80
CA LYS A 497 4.20 18.96 -26.58
C LYS A 497 3.91 20.23 -27.37
N ASP A 498 4.89 21.12 -27.44
CA ASP A 498 4.84 22.34 -28.26
C ASP A 498 3.60 23.23 -27.98
N GLY A 499 3.10 23.21 -26.74
CA GLY A 499 1.91 23.98 -26.33
C GLY A 499 0.57 23.27 -26.55
N GLU A 500 0.57 22.07 -27.11
CA GLU A 500 -0.65 21.32 -27.45
C GLU A 500 -0.69 19.95 -26.75
N PHE A 501 -1.90 19.49 -26.42
CA PHE A 501 -2.13 18.17 -25.85
C PHE A 501 -2.49 17.17 -26.97
N ASP A 502 -1.70 16.11 -27.14
CA ASP A 502 -1.94 15.02 -28.09
C ASP A 502 -3.00 14.06 -27.54
N ALA A 503 -4.26 14.43 -27.75
CA ALA A 503 -5.41 13.63 -27.34
C ALA A 503 -5.43 12.25 -28.01
N ASP A 504 -4.96 12.13 -29.25
CA ASP A 504 -4.95 10.86 -29.98
C ASP A 504 -3.94 9.87 -29.39
N ALA A 505 -2.75 10.33 -29.00
CA ALA A 505 -1.79 9.49 -28.28
C ALA A 505 -2.33 9.07 -26.91
N TYR A 506 -3.02 9.98 -26.22
CA TYR A 506 -3.64 9.69 -24.93
C TYR A 506 -4.75 8.64 -25.04
N MET A 507 -5.61 8.74 -26.06
CA MET A 507 -6.65 7.75 -26.35
C MET A 507 -6.04 6.40 -26.75
N HIS A 508 -5.01 6.38 -27.60
CA HIS A 508 -4.31 5.15 -27.99
C HIS A 508 -3.71 4.43 -26.79
N ALA A 509 -2.98 5.15 -25.94
CA ALA A 509 -2.40 4.58 -24.74
C ALA A 509 -3.47 4.14 -23.73
N THR A 510 -4.58 4.90 -23.59
CA THR A 510 -5.72 4.47 -22.76
C THR A 510 -6.27 3.12 -23.21
N ARG A 511 -6.50 2.94 -24.51
CA ARG A 511 -6.95 1.67 -25.08
C ARG A 511 -6.01 0.52 -24.72
N LEU A 512 -4.71 0.66 -24.98
CA LEU A 512 -3.75 -0.42 -24.72
C LEU A 512 -3.67 -0.77 -23.23
N TRP A 513 -3.73 0.23 -22.35
CA TRP A 513 -3.69 0.00 -20.91
C TRP A 513 -4.99 -0.59 -20.36
N THR A 514 -6.16 -0.30 -20.95
CA THR A 514 -7.38 -1.05 -20.63
C THR A 514 -7.19 -2.54 -20.90
N ILE A 515 -6.59 -2.91 -22.04
CA ILE A 515 -6.28 -4.30 -22.40
C ILE A 515 -5.29 -4.92 -21.40
N THR A 516 -4.23 -4.19 -21.04
CA THR A 516 -3.24 -4.64 -20.04
C THR A 516 -3.89 -4.93 -18.69
N LEU A 517 -4.78 -4.04 -18.24
CA LEU A 517 -5.45 -4.21 -16.96
C LEU A 517 -6.36 -5.44 -17.00
N GLU A 518 -7.12 -5.63 -18.07
CA GLU A 518 -7.98 -6.79 -18.25
C GLU A 518 -7.19 -8.11 -18.36
N THR A 519 -6.06 -8.12 -19.07
CA THR A 519 -5.13 -9.26 -19.10
C THR A 519 -4.63 -9.62 -17.70
N SER A 520 -4.40 -8.60 -16.87
CA SER A 520 -3.86 -8.83 -15.53
C SER A 520 -4.84 -9.51 -14.60
N VAL A 521 -6.16 -9.38 -14.82
CA VAL A 521 -7.19 -10.15 -14.12
C VAL A 521 -7.05 -11.63 -14.46
N LEU A 522 -6.92 -11.94 -15.75
CA LEU A 522 -6.83 -13.32 -16.27
C LEU A 522 -5.60 -14.08 -15.77
N MET A 523 -4.45 -13.40 -15.62
CA MET A 523 -3.21 -14.04 -15.17
C MET A 523 -3.07 -14.14 -13.65
N ALA A 524 -3.91 -13.49 -12.86
CA ALA A 524 -3.68 -13.31 -11.44
C ALA A 524 -4.07 -14.53 -10.58
N GLN A 525 -3.44 -14.61 -9.40
CA GLN A 525 -3.90 -15.44 -8.28
C GLN A 525 -4.20 -14.59 -7.04
N PHE A 526 -5.09 -15.09 -6.17
CA PHE A 526 -5.72 -14.36 -5.08
C PHE A 526 -5.67 -15.15 -3.76
N PRO A 527 -5.71 -14.50 -2.59
CA PRO A 527 -5.42 -15.15 -1.30
C PRO A 527 -6.56 -16.03 -0.75
N SER A 528 -7.73 -16.03 -1.39
CA SER A 528 -8.90 -16.88 -1.05
C SER A 528 -9.74 -17.17 -2.30
N GLU A 529 -10.59 -18.20 -2.22
CA GLU A 529 -11.52 -18.56 -3.31
C GLU A 529 -12.54 -17.45 -3.59
N ALA A 530 -13.09 -16.83 -2.54
CA ALA A 530 -14.05 -15.73 -2.69
C ALA A 530 -13.47 -14.58 -3.50
N ILE A 531 -12.23 -14.17 -3.19
CA ILE A 531 -11.55 -13.08 -3.90
C ILE A 531 -11.20 -13.49 -5.33
N ALA A 532 -10.76 -14.73 -5.54
CA ALA A 532 -10.49 -15.24 -6.88
C ALA A 532 -11.75 -15.23 -7.76
N ARG A 533 -12.88 -15.69 -7.22
CA ARG A 533 -14.16 -15.73 -7.92
C ARG A 533 -14.68 -14.33 -8.19
N GLY A 534 -14.80 -13.49 -7.16
CA GLY A 534 -15.29 -12.13 -7.30
C GLY A 534 -14.46 -11.29 -8.27
N SER A 535 -13.13 -11.39 -8.21
CA SER A 535 -12.25 -10.67 -9.13
C SER A 535 -12.37 -11.18 -10.58
N TYR A 536 -12.60 -12.48 -10.77
CA TYR A 536 -12.81 -13.07 -12.10
C TYR A 536 -14.17 -12.70 -12.71
N ASP A 537 -15.22 -12.70 -11.88
CA ASP A 537 -16.59 -12.45 -12.34
C ASP A 537 -16.81 -10.96 -12.65
N PHE A 538 -16.26 -10.06 -11.82
CA PHE A 538 -16.47 -8.60 -11.97
C PHE A 538 -15.38 -7.86 -12.74
N ARG A 539 -14.13 -8.38 -12.76
CA ARG A 539 -13.04 -7.88 -13.60
C ARG A 539 -12.78 -6.37 -13.50
N THR A 540 -12.80 -5.84 -12.28
CA THR A 540 -12.70 -4.39 -12.05
C THR A 540 -11.32 -3.84 -12.41
N LEU A 541 -11.29 -2.75 -13.18
CA LEU A 541 -10.06 -2.11 -13.66
C LEU A 541 -9.94 -0.68 -13.12
N GLY A 542 -8.73 -0.23 -12.78
CA GLY A 542 -8.48 1.14 -12.32
C GLY A 542 -7.45 1.87 -13.16
N LEU A 543 -7.88 2.42 -14.30
CA LEU A 543 -7.04 3.30 -15.10
C LEU A 543 -7.22 4.75 -14.65
N GLY A 544 -6.10 5.43 -14.34
CA GLY A 544 -6.10 6.83 -13.94
C GLY A 544 -4.95 7.60 -14.58
N TYR A 545 -4.64 8.77 -14.01
CA TYR A 545 -3.56 9.63 -14.49
C TYR A 545 -2.83 10.35 -13.36
N ALA A 546 -1.59 10.76 -13.66
CA ALA A 546 -0.72 11.52 -12.78
C ALA A 546 -0.32 12.85 -13.46
N ASN A 547 0.26 13.76 -12.67
CA ASN A 547 0.77 15.05 -13.11
C ASN A 547 -0.27 16.03 -13.69
N ILE A 548 -1.53 15.96 -13.24
CA ILE A 548 -2.55 16.96 -13.63
C ILE A 548 -2.11 18.39 -13.26
N GLY A 549 -1.59 18.60 -12.05
CA GLY A 549 -1.08 19.91 -11.65
C GLY A 549 0.08 20.38 -12.52
N GLY A 550 1.00 19.47 -12.86
CA GLY A 550 2.10 19.76 -13.78
C GLY A 550 1.60 20.14 -15.19
N LEU A 551 0.62 19.41 -15.72
CA LEU A 551 0.00 19.72 -17.00
C LEU A 551 -0.65 21.12 -16.97
N LEU A 552 -1.51 21.39 -15.99
CA LEU A 552 -2.19 22.68 -15.87
C LEU A 552 -1.20 23.85 -15.80
N MET A 553 -0.12 23.71 -15.02
CA MET A 553 0.95 24.71 -14.96
C MET A 553 1.61 24.94 -16.32
N ASN A 554 1.89 23.87 -17.09
CA ASN A 554 2.49 24.00 -18.43
C ASN A 554 1.52 24.62 -19.45
N MET A 555 0.21 24.45 -19.25
CA MET A 555 -0.83 25.09 -20.05
C MET A 555 -1.14 26.54 -19.62
N GLY A 556 -0.53 27.04 -18.55
CA GLY A 556 -0.84 28.34 -17.98
C GLY A 556 -2.21 28.42 -17.31
N LEU A 557 -2.77 27.28 -16.89
CA LEU A 557 -4.06 27.17 -16.21
C LEU A 557 -3.85 27.04 -14.69
N SER A 558 -4.63 27.78 -13.91
CA SER A 558 -4.62 27.66 -12.45
C SER A 558 -5.31 26.37 -12.01
N TYR A 559 -4.81 25.74 -10.94
CA TYR A 559 -5.38 24.49 -10.43
C TYR A 559 -6.81 24.70 -9.90
N ASP A 560 -7.02 25.75 -9.09
CA ASP A 560 -8.34 26.17 -8.62
C ASP A 560 -8.96 27.19 -9.58
N SER A 561 -9.32 26.73 -10.79
CA SER A 561 -10.07 27.53 -11.76
C SER A 561 -11.06 26.69 -12.55
N ASP A 562 -12.02 27.35 -13.20
CA ASP A 562 -13.00 26.67 -14.05
C ASP A 562 -12.34 26.02 -15.26
N GLU A 563 -11.29 26.63 -15.81
CA GLU A 563 -10.49 26.06 -16.89
C GLU A 563 -9.71 24.82 -16.43
N GLY A 564 -9.09 24.88 -15.24
CA GLY A 564 -8.39 23.73 -14.66
C GLY A 564 -9.32 22.55 -14.40
N ARG A 565 -10.51 22.81 -13.83
CA ARG A 565 -11.57 21.81 -13.65
C ARG A 565 -12.09 21.26 -14.98
N SER A 566 -12.28 22.12 -15.98
CA SER A 566 -12.76 21.72 -17.31
C SER A 566 -11.77 20.82 -18.04
N MET A 567 -10.48 21.13 -17.95
CA MET A 567 -9.42 20.29 -18.51
C MET A 567 -9.37 18.92 -17.84
N CYS A 568 -9.44 18.88 -16.51
CA CYS A 568 -9.53 17.62 -15.76
C CYS A 568 -10.74 16.80 -16.22
N ALA A 569 -11.93 17.41 -16.28
CA ALA A 569 -13.16 16.75 -16.73
C ALA A 569 -13.04 16.19 -18.16
N ALA A 570 -12.44 16.93 -19.09
CA ALA A 570 -12.23 16.47 -20.47
C ALA A 570 -11.29 15.25 -20.53
N LEU A 571 -10.19 15.26 -19.79
CA LEU A 571 -9.23 14.15 -19.72
C LEU A 571 -9.85 12.90 -19.12
N THR A 572 -10.63 13.05 -18.04
CA THR A 572 -11.37 11.94 -17.42
C THR A 572 -12.42 11.39 -18.38
N ALA A 573 -13.23 12.26 -19.00
CA ALA A 573 -14.29 11.84 -19.91
C ALA A 573 -13.75 11.07 -21.13
N LEU A 574 -12.65 11.53 -21.74
CA LEU A 574 -11.99 10.83 -22.84
C LEU A 574 -11.47 9.46 -22.39
N MET A 575 -10.80 9.39 -21.23
CA MET A 575 -10.30 8.12 -20.70
C MET A 575 -11.44 7.12 -20.44
N THR A 576 -12.52 7.57 -19.80
CA THR A 576 -13.70 6.74 -19.52
C THR A 576 -14.33 6.25 -20.82
N GLY A 577 -14.56 7.12 -21.80
CA GLY A 577 -15.16 6.76 -23.07
C GLY A 577 -14.34 5.73 -23.85
N ILE A 578 -13.02 5.89 -23.93
CA ILE A 578 -12.14 4.93 -24.61
C ILE A 578 -12.04 3.61 -23.84
N SER A 579 -12.00 3.65 -22.50
CA SER A 579 -11.97 2.44 -21.68
C SER A 579 -13.25 1.63 -21.84
N TYR A 580 -14.42 2.28 -21.83
CA TYR A 580 -15.72 1.62 -22.07
C TYR A 580 -15.84 1.08 -23.47
N LYS A 581 -15.41 1.84 -24.49
CA LYS A 581 -15.38 1.35 -25.88
C LYS A 581 -14.51 0.10 -25.99
N THR A 582 -13.30 0.14 -25.43
CA THR A 582 -12.36 -0.99 -25.47
C THR A 582 -12.92 -2.20 -24.72
N SER A 583 -13.50 -1.99 -23.53
CA SER A 583 -14.16 -3.05 -22.77
C SER A 583 -15.32 -3.70 -23.54
N ALA A 584 -16.16 -2.91 -24.22
CA ALA A 584 -17.24 -3.42 -25.06
C ALA A 584 -16.75 -4.23 -26.27
N GLU A 585 -15.62 -3.84 -26.86
CA GLU A 585 -14.97 -4.60 -27.94
C GLU A 585 -14.40 -5.92 -27.41
N MET A 586 -13.74 -5.91 -26.25
CA MET A 586 -13.22 -7.12 -25.61
C MET A 586 -14.34 -8.11 -25.26
N ALA A 587 -15.46 -7.61 -24.72
CA ALA A 587 -16.63 -8.43 -24.39
C ALA A 587 -17.33 -9.07 -25.60
N LYS A 588 -17.03 -8.63 -26.82
CA LYS A 588 -17.52 -9.27 -28.05
C LYS A 588 -16.63 -10.45 -28.48
N GLU A 589 -15.35 -10.40 -28.10
CA GLU A 589 -14.33 -11.36 -28.54
C GLU A 589 -14.04 -12.44 -27.49
N LEU A 590 -14.24 -12.12 -26.21
CA LEU A 590 -14.19 -13.02 -25.04
C LEU A 590 -15.58 -13.60 -24.76
#